data_AF-A0AAE5PCA0-F1
#
_entry.id   AF-A0AAE5PCA0-F1
#
_cell.length_a   1.000
_cell.length_b   1.000
_cell.length_c   1.000
_cell.angle_alpha   90.00
_cell.angle_beta   90.00
_cell.angle_gamma   90.00
#
_symmetry.space_group_name_H-M   'P 1'
#
loop_
_entity.id
_entity.type
_entity.pdbx_description
1 polymer ?
#
loop_
_entity_poly.entity_id
_entity_poly.type
_entity_poly.pdbx_seq_one_letter_code
_entity_poly.pdbx_strand_id
1 'polypeptide(L)' 'MESHKVILKEALTVEIEKERKSLVETAFKEGFTSSNTVEISQFIDEMLNELEKIK' A
#
# COMPACT_ATOMS: atom_id res chain seq x y z
N MET A 1 -1.33 12.95 21.59
CA MET A 1 -0.20 12.52 20.74
C MET A 1 -0.34 11.06 20.33
N GLU A 2 -0.46 10.13 21.27
CA GLU A 2 -0.65 8.70 20.97
C GLU A 2 -1.89 8.42 20.10
N SER A 3 -3.02 9.07 20.37
CA SER A 3 -4.26 8.90 19.60
C SER A 3 -4.13 9.32 18.13
N HIS A 4 -3.34 10.36 17.82
CA HIS A 4 -3.13 10.80 16.43
C HIS A 4 -2.27 9.81 15.65
N LYS A 5 -1.30 9.19 16.34
CA LYS A 5 -0.43 8.17 15.77
C LYS A 5 -1.21 6.90 15.45
N VAL A 6 -2.12 6.49 16.34
CA VAL A 6 -3.06 5.38 16.09
C VAL A 6 -3.96 5.67 14.90
N ILE A 7 -4.58 6.85 14.84
CA ILE A 7 -5.45 7.24 13.71
C ILE A 7 -4.67 7.25 12.39
N LEU A 8 -3.44 7.79 12.39
CA LEU A 8 -2.59 7.83 11.21
C LEU A 8 -2.20 6.41 10.74
N LYS A 9 -1.85 5.53 11.68
CA LYS A 9 -1.54 4.13 11.41
C LYS A 9 -2.73 3.38 10.79
N GLU A 10 -3.92 3.56 11.35
CA GLU A 10 -5.15 2.97 10.83
C GLU A 10 -5.48 3.48 9.44
N ALA A 11 -5.41 4.80 9.22
CA ALA A 11 -5.66 5.41 7.92
C ALA A 11 -4.68 4.88 6.85
N LEU A 12 -3.38 4.83 7.15
CA LEU A 12 -2.38 4.32 6.22
C LEU A 12 -2.59 2.82 5.92
N THR A 13 -2.97 2.03 6.93
CA THR A 13 -3.30 0.60 6.75
C THR A 13 -4.49 0.42 5.79
N VAL A 14 -5.52 1.26 5.91
CA VAL A 14 -6.68 1.22 5.00
C VAL A 14 -6.28 1.53 3.56
N GLU A 15 -5.42 2.53 3.35
CA GLU A 15 -4.95 2.86 1.99
C GLU A 15 -4.05 1.75 1.40
N ILE A 16 -3.17 1.13 2.20
CA ILE A 16 -2.36 -0.02 1.76
C ILE A 16 -3.26 -1.16 1.27
N GLU A 17 -4.35 -1.47 1.99
CA GLU A 17 -5.28 -2.53 1.59
C GLU A 17 -6.06 -2.21 0.31
N LYS A 18 -6.37 -0.92 0.06
CA LYS A 18 -6.97 -0.50 -1.21
C LYS A 18 -6.00 -0.69 -2.37
N GLU A 19 -4.76 -0.25 -2.21
CA GLU A 19 -3.73 -0.39 -3.25
C GLU A 19 -3.37 -1.87 -3.48
N ARG A 20 -3.32 -2.69 -2.43
CA ARG A 20 -3.13 -4.14 -2.56
C ARG A 20 -4.24 -4.79 -3.40
N LYS A 21 -5.48 -4.34 -3.27
CA LYS A 21 -6.58 -4.80 -4.12
C LYS A 21 -6.37 -4.36 -5.58
N SER A 22 -5.98 -3.10 -5.79
CA SER A 22 -5.63 -2.55 -7.11
C SER A 22 -4.50 -3.34 -7.78
N LEU A 23 -3.46 -3.71 -7.02
CA LEU A 23 -2.35 -4.55 -7.48
C LEU A 23 -2.85 -5.89 -8.01
N VAL A 24 -3.70 -6.58 -7.25
CA VAL A 24 -4.24 -7.90 -7.62
C VAL A 24 -5.08 -7.78 -8.89
N GLU A 25 -5.98 -6.80 -8.96
CA GLU A 25 -6.82 -6.56 -10.15
C GLU A 25 -5.98 -6.25 -11.39
N THR A 26 -4.95 -5.40 -11.25
CA THR A 26 -4.03 -5.05 -12.34
C THR A 26 -3.18 -6.24 -12.77
N ALA A 27 -2.67 -7.03 -11.82
CA ALA A 27 -1.89 -8.24 -12.12
C ALA A 27 -2.71 -9.28 -12.88
N PHE A 28 -4.00 -9.43 -12.55
CA PHE A 28 -4.90 -10.33 -13.30
C PHE A 28 -5.18 -9.83 -14.72
N LYS A 29 -5.27 -8.51 -14.91
CA LYS A 29 -5.60 -7.91 -16.21
C LYS A 29 -4.38 -7.78 -17.14
N GLU A 30 -3.23 -7.43 -16.59
CA GLU A 30 -2.06 -6.97 -17.35
C GLU A 30 -0.84 -7.90 -17.14
N GLY A 31 -0.89 -8.78 -16.14
CA GLY A 31 0.18 -9.69 -15.78
C GLY A 31 1.09 -9.14 -14.67
N PHE A 32 1.62 -10.04 -13.84
CA PHE A 32 2.48 -9.71 -12.70
C PHE A 32 3.78 -8.98 -13.07
N THR A 33 4.25 -9.14 -14.31
CA THR A 33 5.47 -8.50 -14.81
C THR A 33 5.19 -7.24 -15.64
N SER A 34 3.93 -6.78 -15.72
CA SER A 34 3.59 -5.53 -16.39
C SER A 34 4.16 -4.34 -15.63
N SER A 35 4.56 -3.28 -16.34
CA SER A 35 5.10 -2.07 -15.71
C SER A 35 4.14 -1.50 -14.67
N ASN A 36 2.84 -1.43 -14.99
CA ASN A 36 1.82 -0.92 -14.07
C ASN A 36 1.72 -1.77 -12.79
N THR A 37 1.77 -3.10 -12.91
CA THR A 37 1.73 -3.97 -11.72
C THR A 37 2.99 -3.81 -10.87
N VAL A 38 4.15 -3.67 -11.51
CA VAL A 38 5.42 -3.41 -10.80
C VAL A 38 5.38 -2.05 -10.10
N GLU A 39 4.91 -1.00 -10.75
CA GLU A 39 4.78 0.34 -10.17
C GLU A 39 3.86 0.36 -8.95
N ILE A 40 2.68 -0.27 -9.04
CA ILE A 40 1.76 -0.39 -7.89
C ILE A 40 2.43 -1.17 -6.74
N SER A 41 3.18 -2.24 -7.04
CA SER A 41 3.86 -3.01 -5.99
C SER A 41 4.92 -2.20 -5.26
N GLN A 42 5.69 -1.38 -5.98
CA GLN A 42 6.70 -0.49 -5.40
C GLN A 42 6.05 0.60 -4.55
N PHE A 43 4.92 1.15 -5.01
CA PHE A 43 4.18 2.14 -4.24
C PHE A 43 3.65 1.56 -2.91
N ILE A 44 3.13 0.32 -2.92
CA ILE A 44 2.71 -0.37 -1.69
C ILE A 44 3.90 -0.58 -0.74
N ASP A 45 5.07 -0.95 -1.26
CA ASP A 45 6.28 -1.11 -0.45
C ASP A 45 6.71 0.22 0.22
N GLU A 46 6.62 1.35 -0.50
CA GLU A 46 6.86 2.68 0.08
C GLU A 46 5.88 2.98 1.22
N MET A 47 4.59 2.70 1.04
CA MET A 47 3.58 2.89 2.09
C MET A 47 3.84 2.01 3.32
N LEU A 48 4.25 0.75 3.11
CA LEU A 48 4.63 -0.16 4.20
C LEU A 48 5.84 0.36 4.97
N ASN A 49 6.83 0.94 4.28
CA ASN A 49 7.97 1.58 4.92
C ASN A 49 7.56 2.81 5.76
N GLU A 50 6.61 3.63 5.28
CA GLU A 50 6.05 4.72 6.09
C GLU A 50 5.28 4.21 7.31
N LEU A 51 4.52 3.12 7.16
CA LEU A 51 3.78 2.50 8.25
C LEU A 51 4.72 2.06 9.39
N GLU A 52 5.87 1.48 9.04
CA GLU A 52 6.89 1.04 9.99
C GLU A 52 7.53 2.22 10.75
N LYS A 53 7.61 3.41 10.14
CA LYS A 53 8.11 4.63 10.80
C LYS A 53 7.14 5.19 11.83
N ILE A 54 5.85 4.85 11.74
CA ILE A 54 4.80 5.27 12.71
C ILE A 54 4.88 4.42 14.00
N LYS A 55 5.98 3.69 14.26
CA LYS A 55 6.24 2.94 15.51
C LYS A 55 6.14 3.77 16.76
#